data_AF-M1YKG2-F1
#
_entry.id   AF-M1YKG2-F1
#
_cell.length_a   1.000
_cell.length_b   1.000
_cell.length_c   1.000
_cell.angle_alpha   90.00
_cell.angle_beta   90.00
_cell.angle_gamma   90.00
#
_symmetry.space_group_name_H-M   'P 1'
#
loop_
_entity.id
_entity.type
_entity.pdbx_description
1 polymer ?
#
loop_
_entity_poly.entity_id
_entity_poly.type
_entity_poly.pdbx_seq_one_letter_code
_entity_poly.pdbx_strand_id
1 'polypeptide(L)'
;MVSVLRQLGNEYRVIENATVPTPDGIIQIDYLVVSPYGLFVINERNDSGRVRVQAGQREWEVRGMGGGLIYNPLWRNRQAINHIENKLGDLPIASLVVFPNAKLEGIPDGEVVTGRQLLPAIRKARHEVLSAEQQESVLTWFGER
;
A
#
# COMPACT_ATOMS: atom_id res chain seq x y z
N MET A 1 -1.02 9.57 -8.49
CA MET A 1 -0.10 8.43 -8.29
C MET A 1 -0.13 7.41 -9.43
N VAL A 2 -1.29 7.08 -10.01
CA VAL A 2 -1.41 6.04 -11.08
C VAL A 2 -0.41 6.18 -12.23
N SER A 3 -0.18 7.39 -12.75
CA SER A 3 0.78 7.62 -13.85
C SER A 3 2.23 7.28 -13.48
N VAL A 4 2.57 7.32 -12.19
CA VAL A 4 3.86 6.88 -11.67
C VAL A 4 3.91 5.35 -11.63
N LEU A 5 2.87 4.71 -11.08
CA LEU A 5 2.78 3.24 -10.98
C LEU A 5 2.78 2.56 -12.36
N ARG A 6 2.17 3.18 -13.38
CA ARG A 6 2.18 2.67 -14.76
C ARG A 6 3.59 2.62 -15.40
N GLN A 7 4.60 3.25 -14.78
CA GLN A 7 6.01 3.15 -15.23
C GLN A 7 6.70 1.86 -14.75
N LEU A 8 6.04 1.01 -13.96
CA LEU A 8 6.64 -0.22 -13.44
C LEU A 8 6.94 -1.24 -14.54
N GLY A 9 6.09 -1.33 -15.57
CA GLY A 9 6.22 -2.28 -16.68
C GLY A 9 4.95 -3.11 -16.87
N ASN A 10 4.89 -3.91 -17.95
CA ASN A 10 3.70 -4.66 -18.34
C ASN A 10 3.37 -5.85 -17.42
N GLU A 11 4.38 -6.36 -16.70
CA GLU A 11 4.23 -7.43 -15.70
C GLU A 11 3.59 -6.95 -14.38
N TYR A 12 3.41 -5.64 -14.22
CA TYR A 12 2.71 -5.04 -13.08
C TYR A 12 1.31 -4.61 -13.51
N ARG A 13 0.29 -5.27 -12.96
CA ARG A 13 -1.11 -4.83 -13.09
C ARG A 13 -1.43 -3.88 -11.95
N VAL A 14 -1.99 -2.71 -12.27
CA VAL A 14 -2.39 -1.70 -11.28
C VAL A 14 -3.91 -1.66 -11.24
N ILE A 15 -4.49 -1.90 -10.07
CA ILE A 15 -5.91 -1.72 -9.77
C ILE A 15 -6.05 -0.47 -8.91
N GLU A 16 -6.89 0.46 -9.34
CA GLU A 16 -7.16 1.72 -8.65
C GLU A 16 -8.45 1.60 -7.83
N ASN A 17 -8.49 2.21 -6.65
CA ASN A 17 -9.67 2.21 -5.76
C ASN A 17 -10.20 0.81 -5.45
N ALA A 18 -9.29 -0.14 -5.18
CA ALA A 18 -9.63 -1.51 -4.86
C ALA A 18 -10.45 -1.58 -3.56
N THR A 19 -11.50 -2.39 -3.56
CA THR A 19 -12.39 -2.56 -2.40
C THR A 19 -12.23 -3.94 -1.80
N VAL A 20 -12.01 -4.01 -0.49
CA VAL A 20 -11.92 -5.24 0.29
C VAL A 20 -13.17 -5.36 1.15
N PRO A 21 -14.11 -6.27 0.83
CA PRO A 21 -15.27 -6.56 1.66
C PRO A 21 -14.84 -7.14 3.02
N THR A 22 -15.47 -6.66 4.07
CA THR A 22 -15.28 -7.12 5.46
C THR A 22 -16.65 -7.38 6.10
N PRO A 23 -16.74 -8.13 7.20
CA PRO A 23 -18.00 -8.32 7.92
C PRO A 23 -18.69 -7.01 8.33
N ASP A 24 -17.89 -5.98 8.64
CA ASP A 24 -18.37 -4.69 9.16
C ASP A 24 -18.49 -3.59 8.09
N GLY A 25 -18.26 -3.91 6.80
CA GLY A 25 -18.31 -2.94 5.71
C GLY A 25 -17.24 -3.15 4.65
N ILE A 26 -16.71 -2.06 4.08
CA ILE A 26 -15.71 -2.11 3.00
C ILE A 26 -14.48 -1.31 3.42
N ILE A 27 -13.30 -1.89 3.22
CA ILE A 27 -12.03 -1.18 3.29
C ILE A 27 -11.62 -0.80 1.86
N GLN A 28 -11.25 0.45 1.65
CA GLN A 28 -10.71 0.92 0.38
C GLN A 28 -9.18 0.95 0.42
N ILE A 29 -8.58 0.46 -0.65
CA ILE A 29 -7.14 0.55 -0.94
C ILE A 29 -6.99 1.46 -2.16
N ASP A 30 -6.12 2.46 -2.08
CA ASP A 30 -5.98 3.43 -3.18
C ASP A 30 -5.41 2.77 -4.43
N TYR A 31 -4.38 1.93 -4.26
CA TYR A 31 -3.82 1.13 -5.35
C TYR A 31 -3.42 -0.27 -4.87
N LEU A 32 -3.82 -1.28 -5.65
CA LEU A 32 -3.26 -2.63 -5.56
C LEU A 32 -2.39 -2.87 -6.78
N VAL A 33 -1.12 -3.24 -6.57
CA VAL A 33 -0.23 -3.67 -7.64
C VAL A 33 -0.05 -5.17 -7.56
N VAL A 34 -0.36 -5.87 -8.65
CA VAL A 34 -0.19 -7.32 -8.81
C VAL A 34 0.98 -7.59 -9.75
N SER A 35 1.94 -8.39 -9.33
CA SER A 35 3.11 -8.77 -10.15
C SER A 35 3.65 -10.15 -9.76
N PRO A 36 4.49 -10.78 -10.58
CA PRO A 36 5.20 -12.00 -10.20
C PRO A 36 6.02 -11.87 -8.90
N TYR A 37 6.48 -10.65 -8.58
CA TYR A 37 7.31 -10.38 -7.40
C TYR A 37 6.51 -10.15 -6.11
N GLY A 38 5.18 -10.22 -6.17
CA GLY A 38 4.29 -10.04 -5.03
C GLY A 38 3.15 -9.05 -5.28
N LEU A 39 2.32 -8.92 -4.25
CA LEU A 39 1.24 -7.94 -4.16
C LEU A 39 1.70 -6.72 -3.38
N PHE A 40 1.34 -5.52 -3.83
CA PHE A 40 1.63 -4.28 -3.11
C PHE A 40 0.32 -3.57 -2.81
N VAL A 41 -0.03 -3.51 -1.52
CA VAL A 41 -1.17 -2.75 -1.01
C VAL A 41 -0.68 -1.35 -0.69
N ILE A 42 -1.15 -0.38 -1.47
CA ILE A 42 -0.63 0.99 -1.45
C ILE A 42 -1.75 1.95 -1.06
N ASN A 43 -1.55 2.68 0.02
CA ASN A 43 -2.42 3.78 0.41
C ASN A 43 -1.67 5.12 0.38
N GLU A 44 -2.31 6.14 -0.18
CA GLU A 44 -1.78 7.49 -0.34
C GLU A 44 -2.27 8.40 0.78
N ARG A 45 -1.36 9.25 1.28
CA ARG A 45 -1.65 10.23 2.33
C ARG A 45 -1.25 11.62 1.84
N ASN A 46 -2.24 12.49 1.71
CA ASN A 46 -2.04 13.85 1.22
C ASN A 46 -1.56 14.85 2.28
N ASP A 47 -1.27 14.38 3.51
CA ASP A 47 -0.69 15.21 4.56
C ASP A 47 0.62 15.85 4.06
N SER A 48 0.85 17.10 4.45
CA SER A 48 2.03 17.88 4.06
C SER A 48 2.82 18.34 5.28
N GLY A 49 4.07 18.74 5.07
CA GLY A 49 4.99 19.10 6.15
C GLY A 49 5.88 17.94 6.57
N ARG A 50 6.14 17.80 7.88
CA ARG A 50 6.99 16.75 8.45
C ARG A 50 6.15 15.71 9.18
N VAL A 51 6.15 14.49 8.68
CA VAL A 51 5.43 13.37 9.30
C VAL A 51 6.42 12.57 10.15
N ARG A 52 6.17 12.51 11.45
CA ARG A 52 6.95 11.69 12.38
C ARG A 52 6.42 10.26 12.34
N VAL A 53 7.13 9.38 11.63
CA VAL A 53 6.75 7.98 11.48
C VAL A 53 7.02 7.22 12.77
N GLN A 54 5.98 6.60 13.33
CA GLN A 54 6.04 5.87 14.59
C GLN A 54 5.19 4.59 14.49
N ALA A 55 5.73 3.52 13.88
CA ALA A 55 4.95 2.32 13.54
C ALA A 55 4.17 1.70 14.73
N GLY A 56 4.73 1.75 15.94
CA GLY A 56 4.09 1.24 17.16
C GLY A 56 3.10 2.18 17.85
N GLN A 57 2.92 3.42 17.37
CA GLN A 57 2.01 4.39 17.97
C GLN A 57 0.66 4.41 17.25
N ARG A 58 -0.42 4.68 17.98
CA ARG A 58 -1.79 4.79 17.42
C ARG A 58 -1.94 5.99 16.48
N GLU A 59 -1.26 7.07 16.81
CA GLU A 59 -1.33 8.34 16.12
C GLU A 59 0.08 8.85 15.83
N TRP A 60 0.23 9.55 14.71
CA TRP A 60 1.47 10.18 14.28
C TRP A 60 1.32 11.69 14.29
N GLU A 61 2.44 12.37 14.56
CA GLU A 61 2.51 13.82 14.54
C GLU A 61 2.89 14.31 13.15
N VAL A 62 2.11 15.25 12.61
CA VAL A 62 2.42 16.01 11.40
C VAL A 62 2.73 17.45 11.79
N ARG A 63 3.95 17.91 11.52
CA ARG A 63 4.41 19.27 11.85
C ARG A 63 4.48 20.15 10.60
N GLY A 64 3.85 21.31 10.63
CA GLY A 64 3.86 22.28 9.52
C GLY A 64 2.48 22.88 9.28
N MET A 65 2.28 23.43 8.09
CA MET A 65 0.98 23.99 7.69
C MET A 65 -0.06 22.87 7.59
N GLY A 66 -1.16 22.98 8.33
CA GLY A 66 -2.17 21.92 8.44
C GLY A 66 -1.76 20.73 9.33
N GLY A 67 -0.72 20.91 10.16
CA GLY A 67 -0.23 19.89 11.08
C GLY A 67 -1.21 19.53 12.20
N GLY A 68 -0.98 18.38 12.83
CA GLY A 68 -1.85 17.80 13.86
C GLY A 68 -1.51 16.33 14.11
N LEU A 69 -2.46 15.61 14.71
CA LEU A 69 -2.37 14.16 14.89
C LEU A 69 -3.15 13.47 13.77
N ILE A 70 -2.54 12.45 13.19
CA ILE A 70 -3.21 11.54 12.24
C ILE A 70 -3.23 10.14 12.81
N TYR A 71 -4.29 9.38 12.57
CA TYR A 71 -4.27 7.94 12.86
C TYR A 71 -3.18 7.24 12.05
N ASN A 72 -2.53 6.26 12.66
CA ASN A 72 -1.46 5.50 12.03
C ASN A 72 -1.98 4.80 10.76
N PRO A 73 -1.54 5.22 9.56
CA PRO A 73 -2.05 4.69 8.30
C PRO A 73 -1.65 3.23 8.08
N LEU A 74 -0.59 2.72 8.71
CA LEU A 74 -0.18 1.32 8.60
C LEU A 74 -1.26 0.36 9.08
N TRP A 75 -2.06 0.77 10.07
CA TRP A 75 -3.10 -0.09 10.63
C TRP A 75 -4.23 -0.36 9.63
N ARG A 76 -4.53 0.60 8.75
CA ARG A 76 -5.50 0.40 7.67
C ARG A 76 -4.99 -0.62 6.65
N ASN A 77 -3.74 -0.49 6.20
CA ASN A 77 -3.13 -1.48 5.30
C ASN A 77 -3.15 -2.86 5.93
N ARG A 78 -2.70 -2.99 7.19
CA ARG A 78 -2.69 -4.26 7.91
C ARG A 78 -4.09 -4.89 8.00
N GLN A 79 -5.12 -4.09 8.28
CA GLN A 79 -6.49 -4.59 8.32
C GLN A 79 -6.93 -5.11 6.95
N ALA A 80 -6.64 -4.36 5.87
CA ALA A 80 -6.96 -4.79 4.51
C ALA A 80 -6.24 -6.09 4.15
N ILE A 81 -4.92 -6.15 4.38
CA ILE A 81 -4.06 -7.32 4.11
C ILE A 81 -4.59 -8.56 4.81
N ASN A 82 -4.91 -8.48 6.10
CA ASN A 82 -5.48 -9.62 6.84
C ASN A 82 -6.75 -10.17 6.17
N HIS A 83 -7.61 -9.31 5.61
CA HIS A 83 -8.82 -9.75 4.92
C HIS A 83 -8.53 -10.34 3.54
N ILE A 84 -7.54 -9.80 2.82
CA ILE A 84 -7.05 -10.37 1.57
C ILE A 84 -6.53 -11.79 1.81
N GLU A 85 -5.67 -11.97 2.82
CA GLU A 85 -5.08 -13.27 3.18
C GLU A 85 -6.14 -14.27 3.66
N ASN A 86 -7.10 -13.83 4.47
CA ASN A 86 -8.22 -14.67 4.87
C ASN A 86 -9.08 -15.15 3.67
N LYS A 87 -9.17 -14.34 2.61
CA LYS A 87 -9.99 -14.64 1.43
C LYS A 87 -9.25 -15.46 0.37
N LEU A 88 -7.98 -15.15 0.14
CA LEU A 88 -7.18 -15.68 -0.97
C LEU A 88 -6.05 -16.62 -0.53
N GLY A 89 -5.86 -16.82 0.77
CA GLY A 89 -4.77 -17.60 1.34
C GLY A 89 -3.51 -16.76 1.61
N ASP A 90 -2.46 -17.44 2.06
CA ASP A 90 -1.17 -16.81 2.32
C ASP A 90 -0.55 -16.30 1.01
N LEU A 91 -0.25 -15.01 0.95
CA LEU A 91 0.23 -14.32 -0.24
C LEU A 91 1.42 -13.42 0.14
N PRO A 92 2.43 -13.28 -0.74
CA PRO A 92 3.53 -12.33 -0.53
C PRO A 92 3.04 -10.89 -0.72
N ILE A 93 2.49 -10.29 0.34
CA ILE A 93 1.95 -8.92 0.32
C ILE A 93 2.89 -7.94 1.01
N ALA A 94 3.28 -6.90 0.29
CA ALA A 94 3.98 -5.74 0.82
C ALA A 94 3.00 -4.58 1.09
N SER A 95 3.04 -4.06 2.32
CA SER A 95 2.31 -2.87 2.74
C SER A 95 3.12 -1.62 2.41
N LEU A 96 2.51 -0.67 1.70
CA LEU A 96 3.10 0.65 1.43
C LEU A 96 2.13 1.78 1.78
N VAL A 97 2.61 2.74 2.56
CA VAL A 97 1.95 4.02 2.77
C VAL A 97 2.80 5.12 2.14
N VAL A 98 2.20 5.88 1.24
CA VAL A 98 2.90 6.88 0.43
C VAL A 98 2.50 8.29 0.85
N PHE A 99 3.49 9.09 1.25
CA PHE A 99 3.31 10.53 1.48
C PHE A 99 4.00 11.33 0.35
N PRO A 100 3.29 11.71 -0.72
CA PRO A 100 3.87 12.46 -1.82
C PRO A 100 4.34 13.87 -1.43
N ASN A 101 3.68 14.49 -0.45
CA ASN A 101 3.85 15.92 -0.12
C ASN A 101 4.51 16.17 1.25
N ALA A 102 4.99 15.12 1.92
CA ALA A 102 5.62 15.23 3.22
C ALA A 102 7.09 14.81 3.21
N LYS A 103 7.84 15.40 4.13
CA LYS A 103 9.12 14.88 4.58
C LYS A 103 8.86 13.87 5.69
N LEU A 104 9.35 12.65 5.52
CA LEU A 104 9.27 11.62 6.55
C LEU A 104 10.43 11.78 7.54
N GLU A 105 10.12 11.72 8.83
CA GLU A 105 11.09 11.74 9.93
C GLU A 105 10.91 10.50 10.80
N GLY A 106 12.01 9.95 11.33
CA GLY A 106 12.03 8.67 12.03
C GLY A 106 12.58 7.54 11.17
N ILE A 107 12.54 6.33 11.71
CA ILE A 107 13.06 5.12 11.06
C ILE A 107 11.88 4.15 10.88
N PRO A 108 11.29 4.08 9.68
CA PRO A 108 10.41 2.98 9.31
C PRO A 108 11.20 1.82 8.68
N ASP A 109 10.72 0.59 8.88
CA ASP A 109 11.27 -0.65 8.28
C ASP A 109 11.00 -0.81 6.77
N GLY A 110 10.60 0.27 6.07
CA GLY A 110 10.42 0.28 4.62
C GLY A 110 8.97 0.33 4.11
N GLU A 111 7.97 0.27 5.00
CA GLU A 111 6.54 0.37 4.63
C GLU A 111 6.06 1.80 4.37
N VAL A 112 6.75 2.83 4.88
CA VAL A 112 6.35 4.24 4.70
C VAL A 112 7.34 4.93 3.79
N VAL A 113 6.86 5.45 2.68
CA VAL A 113 7.70 6.00 1.60
C VAL A 113 7.22 7.36 1.14
N THR A 114 8.14 8.18 0.65
CA THR A 114 7.78 9.38 -0.12
C THR A 114 7.35 8.98 -1.54
N GLY A 115 6.67 9.88 -2.26
CA GLY A 115 6.31 9.63 -3.67
C GLY A 115 7.52 9.28 -4.56
N ARG A 116 8.69 9.89 -4.30
CA ARG A 116 9.94 9.58 -5.03
C ARG A 116 10.50 8.19 -4.72
N GLN A 117 10.19 7.65 -3.55
CA GLN A 117 10.66 6.34 -3.08
C GLN A 117 9.72 5.19 -3.47
N LEU A 118 8.52 5.49 -4.00
CA LEU A 118 7.51 4.48 -4.31
C LEU A 118 8.00 3.42 -5.32
N LEU A 119 8.42 3.84 -6.52
CA LEU A 119 8.89 2.88 -7.53
C LEU A 119 10.15 2.13 -7.08
N PRO A 120 11.18 2.78 -6.49
CA PRO A 120 12.30 2.06 -5.90
C PRO A 120 11.88 1.03 -4.84
N ALA A 121 10.89 1.33 -4.00
CA ALA A 121 10.42 0.41 -2.97
C ALA A 121 9.78 -0.84 -3.57
N ILE A 122 8.89 -0.69 -4.57
CA ILE A 122 8.27 -1.81 -5.28
C ILE A 122 9.33 -2.68 -5.98
N ARG A 123 10.30 -2.05 -6.66
CA ARG A 123 11.38 -2.73 -7.39
C ARG A 123 12.45 -3.40 -6.53
N LYS A 124 12.39 -3.25 -5.19
CA LYS A 124 13.26 -4.03 -4.30
C LYS A 124 12.90 -5.52 -4.33
N ALA A 125 11.63 -5.85 -4.56
CA ALA A 125 11.21 -7.23 -4.80
C ALA A 125 11.73 -7.67 -6.18
N ARG A 126 12.56 -8.72 -6.20
CA ARG A 126 13.26 -9.21 -7.40
C ARG A 126 13.05 -10.69 -7.69
N HIS A 127 12.52 -11.42 -6.73
CA HIS A 127 12.28 -12.86 -6.85
C HIS A 127 10.81 -13.08 -7.16
N GLU A 128 10.54 -13.92 -8.15
CA GLU A 128 9.18 -14.38 -8.40
C GLU A 128 8.72 -15.21 -7.21
N VAL A 129 7.65 -14.76 -6.58
CA VAL A 129 7.07 -15.36 -5.37
C VAL A 129 5.56 -15.56 -5.50
N LEU A 130 4.94 -15.02 -6.56
CA LEU A 130 3.52 -15.10 -6.82
C LEU A 130 3.26 -15.83 -8.14
N SER A 131 2.63 -17.00 -8.08
CA SER A 131 2.34 -17.80 -9.27
C SER A 131 1.33 -17.12 -10.20
N ALA A 132 1.26 -17.56 -11.46
CA ALA A 132 0.25 -17.05 -12.41
C ALA A 132 -1.19 -17.31 -11.91
N GLU A 133 -1.44 -18.46 -11.29
CA GLU A 133 -2.75 -18.82 -10.71
C GLU A 133 -3.12 -17.91 -9.52
N GLN A 134 -2.14 -17.59 -8.66
CA GLN A 134 -2.36 -16.65 -7.56
C GLN A 134 -2.61 -15.23 -8.08
N GLN A 135 -1.86 -14.79 -9.10
CA GLN A 135 -2.08 -13.50 -9.76
C GLN A 135 -3.48 -13.42 -10.35
N GLU A 136 -3.93 -14.44 -11.07
CA GLU A 136 -5.27 -14.52 -11.65
C GLU A 136 -6.36 -14.51 -10.57
N SER A 137 -6.20 -15.28 -9.50
CA SER A 137 -7.14 -15.31 -8.37
C SER A 137 -7.32 -13.93 -7.73
N VAL A 138 -6.23 -13.19 -7.56
CA VAL A 138 -6.26 -11.80 -7.05
C VAL A 138 -6.96 -10.87 -8.04
N LEU A 139 -6.60 -10.94 -9.32
CA LEU A 139 -7.18 -10.09 -10.36
C LEU A 139 -8.68 -10.34 -10.52
N THR A 140 -9.15 -11.60 -10.46
CA THR A 140 -10.57 -11.94 -10.52
C THR A 140 -11.32 -11.39 -9.32
N TRP A 141 -10.80 -11.58 -8.10
CA TRP A 141 -11.49 -11.09 -6.90
C TRP A 141 -11.63 -9.57 -6.84
N PHE A 142 -10.65 -8.82 -7.34
CA PHE A 142 -10.70 -7.36 -7.38
C PHE A 142 -11.27 -6.77 -8.69
N GLY A 143 -11.32 -7.56 -9.76
CA GLY A 143 -11.72 -7.14 -11.11
C GLY A 143 -13.15 -7.53 -11.50
N GLU A 144 -13.78 -8.49 -10.81
CA GLU A 144 -15.20 -8.79 -11.00
C GLU A 144 -16.09 -7.82 -10.20
N ARG A 145 -16.42 -6.70 -10.85
CA ARG A 145 -17.76 -6.12 -10.81
C ARG A 145 -18.21 -5.71 -12.21
#